data_AF-A0A323TLD3-F1
#
_entry.id   AF-A0A323TLD3-F1
#
_cell.length_a   1.000
_cell.length_b   1.000
_cell.length_c   1.000
_cell.angle_alpha   90.00
_cell.angle_beta   90.00
_cell.angle_gamma   90.00
#
_symmetry.space_group_name_H-M   'P 1'
#
loop_
_entity.id
_entity.type
_entity.pdbx_description
1 polymer ?
#
loop_
_entity_poly.entity_id
_entity_poly.type
_entity_poly.pdbx_seq_one_letter_code
_entity_poly.pdbx_strand_id
1 'polypeptide(L)'
;MSFRTIKDVYQEAIIEDFKSLIYFIEWLVYEQKAATMEHDHRNIDYLLNKYGPRLNPYIGAYKAKVEGQVVPETLGKIEGEGNNRERG
;
A
#
# COMPACT_ATOMS: atom_id res chain seq x y z
N MET A 1 6.56 -31.00 7.44
CA MET A 1 6.11 -29.78 6.76
C MET A 1 6.29 -28.64 7.73
N SER A 2 7.16 -27.69 7.44
CA SER A 2 7.31 -26.48 8.24
C SER A 2 6.20 -25.51 7.84
N PHE A 3 5.33 -25.13 8.77
CA PHE A 3 4.33 -24.11 8.53
C PHE A 3 5.03 -22.75 8.57
N ARG A 4 5.14 -22.08 7.41
CA ARG A 4 5.59 -20.69 7.35
C ARG A 4 4.41 -19.75 7.52
N THR A 5 4.60 -18.77 8.38
CA THR A 5 3.68 -17.67 8.64
C THR A 5 4.01 -16.47 7.77
N ILE A 6 3.09 -15.51 7.72
CA ILE A 6 3.34 -14.19 7.13
C ILE A 6 4.49 -13.48 7.84
N LYS A 7 4.63 -13.67 9.17
CA LYS A 7 5.74 -13.13 9.95
C LYS A 7 7.10 -13.62 9.46
N ASP A 8 7.22 -14.91 9.12
CA ASP A 8 8.47 -15.49 8.63
C ASP A 8 8.87 -14.85 7.29
N VAL A 9 7.90 -14.74 6.36
CA VAL A 9 8.12 -14.09 5.06
C VAL A 9 8.44 -12.60 5.22
N TYR A 10 7.81 -11.92 6.19
CA TYR A 10 8.09 -10.52 6.49
C TYR A 10 9.52 -10.31 7.00
N GLN A 11 10.01 -11.18 7.88
CA GLN A 11 11.39 -11.13 8.38
C GLN A 11 12.40 -11.40 7.26
N GLU A 12 12.14 -12.40 6.40
CA GLU A 12 12.98 -12.66 5.21
C GLU A 12 13.04 -11.43 4.30
N ALA A 13 11.89 -10.79 4.03
CA ALA A 13 11.82 -9.59 3.21
C ALA A 13 12.62 -8.41 3.81
N ILE A 14 12.62 -8.26 5.14
CA ILE A 14 13.45 -7.24 5.83
C ILE A 14 14.94 -7.56 5.68
N ILE A 15 15.33 -8.81 5.89
CA ILE A 15 16.74 -9.25 5.80
C ILE A 15 17.28 -9.02 4.38
N GLU A 16 16.47 -9.28 3.37
CA GLU A 16 16.83 -9.12 1.95
C GLU A 16 16.60 -7.70 1.40
N ASP A 17 16.14 -6.75 2.23
CA ASP A 17 15.72 -5.39 1.84
C ASP A 17 14.71 -5.36 0.67
N PHE A 18 13.80 -6.33 0.63
CA PHE A 18 12.81 -6.44 -0.44
C PHE A 18 11.59 -5.54 -0.21
N LYS A 19 11.80 -4.22 -0.35
CA LYS A 19 10.86 -3.17 0.03
C LYS A 19 9.44 -3.31 -0.51
N SER A 20 9.29 -3.73 -1.77
CA SER A 20 7.95 -3.93 -2.35
C SER A 20 7.14 -4.99 -1.61
N LEU A 21 7.79 -6.06 -1.15
CA LEU A 21 7.13 -7.12 -0.38
C LEU A 21 6.84 -6.66 1.05
N ILE A 22 7.76 -5.90 1.66
CA ILE A 22 7.55 -5.27 2.97
C ILE A 22 6.29 -4.40 2.94
N TYR A 23 6.19 -3.44 2.00
CA TYR A 23 5.02 -2.58 1.89
C TYR A 23 3.74 -3.33 1.58
N PHE A 24 3.81 -4.39 0.79
CA PHE A 24 2.65 -5.23 0.52
C PHE A 24 2.13 -5.90 1.79
N ILE A 25 3.01 -6.52 2.58
CA ILE A 25 2.65 -7.20 3.82
C ILE A 25 2.13 -6.19 4.86
N GLU A 26 2.79 -5.05 5.01
CA GLU A 26 2.36 -4.00 5.92
C GLU A 26 0.99 -3.43 5.54
N TRP A 27 0.77 -3.14 4.25
CA TRP A 27 -0.53 -2.70 3.77
C TRP A 27 -1.62 -3.74 4.04
N LEU A 28 -1.33 -5.03 3.81
CA LEU A 28 -2.29 -6.11 4.00
C LEU A 28 -2.66 -6.31 5.48
N VAL A 29 -1.67 -6.28 6.38
CA VAL A 29 -1.83 -6.58 7.80
C VAL A 29 -2.29 -5.35 8.59
N TYR A 30 -1.73 -4.18 8.32
CA TYR A 30 -1.96 -2.98 9.13
C TYR A 30 -3.03 -2.06 8.56
N GLU A 31 -3.05 -1.83 7.25
CA GLU A 31 -4.03 -0.94 6.63
C GLU A 31 -5.34 -1.68 6.34
N GLN A 32 -5.29 -2.80 5.62
CA GLN A 32 -6.49 -3.54 5.21
C GLN A 32 -7.05 -4.46 6.29
N LYS A 33 -6.24 -4.84 7.28
CA LYS A 33 -6.58 -5.86 8.29
C LYS A 33 -7.08 -7.19 7.68
N ALA A 34 -6.67 -7.48 6.44
CA ALA A 34 -7.14 -8.64 5.69
C ALA A 34 -6.38 -9.92 6.06
N ALA A 35 -5.22 -9.79 6.71
CA ALA A 35 -4.44 -10.89 7.26
C ALA A 35 -3.78 -10.49 8.58
N THR A 36 -3.29 -11.50 9.31
CA THR A 36 -2.47 -11.30 10.52
C THR A 36 -1.09 -11.92 10.32
N MET A 37 -0.11 -11.50 11.12
CA MET A 37 1.27 -12.01 11.03
C MET A 37 1.35 -13.54 11.24
N GLU A 38 0.42 -14.12 12.00
CA GLU A 38 0.36 -15.55 12.31
C GLU A 38 -0.37 -16.38 11.25
N HIS A 39 -1.01 -15.73 10.26
CA HIS A 39 -1.63 -16.46 9.16
C HIS A 39 -0.59 -17.17 8.30
N ASP A 40 -1.04 -18.22 7.61
CA ASP A 40 -0.24 -18.96 6.65
C ASP A 40 0.20 -18.08 5.48
N HIS A 41 1.49 -18.16 5.12
CA HIS A 41 2.06 -17.37 4.02
C HIS A 41 1.37 -17.61 2.67
N ARG A 42 0.72 -18.76 2.46
CA ARG A 42 0.00 -19.05 1.20
C ARG A 42 -1.11 -18.05 0.88
N ASN A 43 -1.59 -17.30 1.89
CA ASN A 43 -2.51 -16.18 1.66
C ASN A 43 -1.86 -15.04 0.87
N ILE A 44 -0.56 -14.76 1.08
CA ILE A 44 0.21 -13.78 0.31
C ILE A 44 0.34 -14.24 -1.14
N ASP A 45 0.75 -15.50 -1.36
CA ASP A 45 0.93 -16.06 -2.71
C ASP A 45 -0.37 -16.04 -3.51
N TYR A 46 -1.49 -16.38 -2.87
CA TYR A 46 -2.80 -16.30 -3.49
C TYR A 46 -3.16 -14.88 -3.93
N LEU A 47 -2.95 -13.89 -3.05
CA LEU A 47 -3.30 -12.50 -3.32
C LEU A 47 -2.43 -11.89 -4.41
N LEU A 48 -1.13 -12.17 -4.40
CA LEU A 48 -0.20 -11.71 -5.43
C LEU A 48 -0.54 -12.32 -6.80
N ASN A 49 -0.79 -13.63 -6.86
CA ASN A 49 -1.15 -14.28 -8.12
C ASN A 49 -2.50 -13.82 -8.66
N LYS A 50 -3.50 -13.62 -7.79
CA LYS A 50 -4.86 -13.26 -8.21
C LYS A 50 -5.03 -11.78 -8.52
N TYR A 51 -4.33 -10.91 -7.80
CA TYR A 51 -4.56 -9.46 -7.84
C TYR A 51 -3.31 -8.60 -8.05
N GLY A 52 -2.11 -9.19 -8.12
CA GLY A 52 -0.82 -8.49 -8.16
C GLY A 52 -0.78 -7.26 -9.08
N PRO A 53 -1.20 -7.34 -10.36
CA PRO A 53 -1.20 -6.19 -11.26
C PRO A 53 -2.11 -5.04 -10.79
N ARG A 54 -3.21 -5.35 -10.10
CA ARG A 54 -4.18 -4.38 -9.58
C ARG A 54 -3.79 -3.83 -8.21
N LEU A 55 -2.90 -4.50 -7.48
CA LEU A 55 -2.46 -4.11 -6.15
C LEU A 55 -1.38 -3.02 -6.18
N ASN A 56 -0.62 -2.91 -7.27
CA ASN A 56 0.49 -1.97 -7.41
C ASN A 56 0.13 -0.51 -7.06
N PRO A 57 -0.99 0.08 -7.54
CA PRO A 57 -1.36 1.44 -7.17
C PRO A 57 -1.63 1.62 -5.67
N TYR A 58 -2.23 0.62 -5.02
CA TYR A 58 -2.54 0.65 -3.59
C TYR A 58 -1.27 0.52 -2.73
N ILE A 59 -0.35 -0.37 -3.13
CA ILE A 59 0.96 -0.51 -2.48
C ILE A 59 1.77 0.78 -2.65
N GLY A 60 1.73 1.41 -3.83
CA GLY A 60 2.38 2.70 -4.08
C GLY A 60 1.82 3.83 -3.22
N ALA A 61 0.49 3.91 -3.06
CA ALA A 61 -0.15 4.87 -2.18
C ALA A 61 0.22 4.63 -0.71
N TYR A 62 0.27 3.37 -0.28
CA TYR A 62 0.72 3.01 1.06
C TYR A 62 2.18 3.42 1.30
N LYS A 63 3.07 3.10 0.37
CA LYS A 63 4.48 3.51 0.40
C LYS A 63 4.61 5.03 0.59
N ALA A 64 3.91 5.82 -0.24
CA ALA A 64 3.98 7.27 -0.15
C ALA A 64 3.49 7.78 1.23
N LYS A 65 2.41 7.20 1.76
CA LYS A 65 1.89 7.49 3.10
C LYS A 65 2.93 7.21 4.20
N VAL A 66 3.58 6.05 4.19
CA VAL A 66 4.55 5.67 5.25
C VAL A 66 5.89 6.39 5.12
N GLU A 67 6.31 6.73 3.91
CA GLU A 67 7.53 7.51 3.67
C GLU A 67 7.33 9.03 3.86
N GLY A 68 6.11 9.46 4.18
CA GLY A 68 5.79 10.89 4.34
C GLY A 68 5.87 11.68 3.04
N GLN A 69 5.88 11.00 1.88
CA GLN A 69 5.66 11.66 0.60
C GLN A 69 4.18 12.00 0.50
N VAL A 70 3.86 13.29 0.57
CA VAL A 70 2.55 13.81 0.21
C VAL A 70 2.24 13.31 -1.19
N VAL A 71 1.36 12.30 -1.31
CA VAL A 71 0.68 12.04 -2.56
C VAL A 71 -0.02 13.34 -2.92
N PRO A 72 0.23 13.94 -4.09
CA PRO A 72 -0.54 15.10 -4.50
C PRO A 72 -2.00 14.64 -4.53
N GLU A 73 -2.76 15.09 -3.53
CA GLU A 73 -4.20 14.98 -3.54
C GLU A 73 -4.64 15.65 -4.84
N THR A 74 -5.39 14.91 -5.66
CA THR A 74 -6.14 15.44 -6.80
C THR A 74 -5.33 16.04 -7.96
N LEU A 75 -5.29 15.24 -9.03
CA LEU A 75 -5.51 15.75 -10.38
C LEU A 75 -6.68 16.76 -10.35
N GLY A 76 -6.36 18.05 -10.51
CA GLY A 76 -7.23 19.08 -11.09
C GLY A 76 -8.64 19.27 -10.48
N LYS A 77 -8.72 19.83 -9.28
CA LYS A 77 -9.80 20.81 -9.00
C LYS A 77 -9.19 22.19 -8.82
N ILE A 78 -8.84 22.81 -9.94
CA ILE A 78 -8.77 24.27 -10.02
C ILE A 78 -10.20 24.79 -10.22
N GLU A 79 -11.02 24.71 -9.16
CA GLU A 79 -12.15 25.62 -9.01
C GLU A 79 -11.60 26.90 -8.38
N GLY A 80 -11.08 27.78 -9.24
CA GLY A 80 -10.84 29.17 -8.90
C GLY A 80 -12.10 29.97 -9.21
N GLU A 81 -13.07 29.97 -8.29
CA GLU A 81 -14.10 31.00 -8.23
C GLU A 81 -13.44 32.35 -7.93
N GLY A 82 -13.05 33.08 -8.98
CA GLY A 82 -12.65 34.47 -8.94
C GLY A 82 -13.84 35.37 -9.23
N ASN A 83 -14.69 35.56 -8.24
CA ASN A 83 -15.79 36.52 -8.26
C ASN A 83 -15.20 37.94 -8.12
N ASN A 84 -15.26 38.78 -9.16
CA ASN A 84 -15.04 40.22 -9.01
C ASN A 84 -16.14 41.03 -9.71
N ARG A 85 -17.12 41.42 -8.91
CA ARG A 85 -17.93 42.62 -9.11
C ARG A 85 -17.07 43.85 -8.82
N GLU A 86 -16.77 44.64 -9.84
CA GLU A 86 -16.52 46.09 -9.73
C GLU A 86 -17.16 46.69 -11.00
N ARG A 87 -18.40 47.21 -10.95
CA ARG A 87 -18.74 48.63 -10.71
C ARG A 87 -17.73 49.60 -11.32
N GLY A 88 -18.11 50.17 -12.47
CA GLY A 88 -17.48 51.28 -13.18
C GLY A 88 -18.24 51.56 -14.46
#